data_AF-A0A537P761-F1
#
_entry.id   AF-A0A537P761-F1
#
_cell.length_a   1.000
_cell.length_b   1.000
_cell.length_c   1.000
_cell.angle_alpha   90.00
_cell.angle_beta   90.00
_cell.angle_gamma   90.00
#
_symmetry.space_group_name_H-M   'P 1'
#
loop_
_entity.id
_entity.type
_entity.pdbx_description
1 polymer ?
#
loop_
_entity_poly.entity_id
_entity_poly.type
_entity_poly.pdbx_seq_one_letter_code
_entity_poly.pdbx_strand_id
1 'polypeptide(L)'
;LSYAIKPYALLYSSFEEVLLLDADNVPLINVETLFDEPGFRDSGSLFWPDEAPISASNPIWRICNLPYREEPAFESGQMVIAKPASWRALNLTMHMNAHSDYFYQYLQGDKDCFQIAWRVACAPYSLIPYPMKRLAGAMCQHNSYGRLVFQHRNDAKWDRDNQRIPGFVHEDECLALLDELDRRWDGRIATHE
;
A
#
# COMPACT_ATOMS: atom_id res chain seq x y z
N LEU A 1 -6.56 -8.91 -14.29
CA LEU A 1 -7.19 -8.63 -12.99
C LEU A 1 -6.20 -8.39 -11.83
N SER A 2 -4.88 -8.54 -12.01
CA SER A 2 -3.97 -8.77 -10.87
C SER A 2 -3.55 -7.57 -10.01
N TYR A 3 -3.96 -6.32 -10.29
CA TYR A 3 -3.55 -5.14 -9.50
C TYR A 3 -4.68 -4.15 -9.22
N ALA A 4 -5.74 -4.15 -10.04
CA ALA A 4 -6.95 -3.36 -9.81
C ALA A 4 -7.77 -3.78 -8.56
N ILE A 5 -7.37 -4.85 -7.87
CA ILE A 5 -8.13 -5.37 -6.72
C ILE A 5 -8.05 -4.45 -5.49
N LYS A 6 -6.94 -3.72 -5.29
CA LYS A 6 -6.78 -2.78 -4.17
C LYS A 6 -7.81 -1.64 -4.22
N PRO A 7 -7.91 -0.85 -5.32
CA PRO A 7 -8.94 0.20 -5.41
C PRO A 7 -10.36 -0.39 -5.43
N TYR A 8 -10.56 -1.60 -5.96
CA TYR A 8 -11.84 -2.29 -5.87
C TYR A 8 -12.23 -2.62 -4.42
N ALA A 9 -11.34 -3.23 -3.64
CA ALA A 9 -11.58 -3.54 -2.23
C ALA A 9 -11.85 -2.27 -1.40
N LEU A 10 -11.12 -1.18 -1.69
CA LEU A 10 -11.38 0.12 -1.08
C LEU A 10 -12.77 0.64 -1.46
N LEU A 11 -13.15 0.67 -2.74
CA LEU A 11 -14.44 1.24 -3.15
C LEU A 11 -15.65 0.42 -2.68
N TYR A 12 -15.56 -0.91 -2.76
CA TYR A 12 -16.72 -1.81 -2.61
C TYR A 12 -16.84 -2.45 -1.22
N SER A 13 -15.91 -2.19 -0.30
CA SER A 13 -16.14 -2.51 1.12
C SER A 13 -17.20 -1.58 1.73
N SER A 14 -17.92 -2.04 2.77
CA SER A 14 -18.98 -1.25 3.43
C SER A 14 -18.45 -0.22 4.43
N PHE A 15 -17.16 -0.26 4.75
CA PHE A 15 -16.53 0.62 5.73
C PHE A 15 -16.36 2.05 5.20
N GLU A 16 -16.45 3.05 6.08
CA GLU A 16 -16.21 4.46 5.73
C GLU A 16 -14.71 4.79 5.76
N GLU A 17 -14.02 4.33 6.79
CA GLU A 17 -12.57 4.43 6.96
C GLU A 17 -11.96 3.03 6.87
N VAL A 18 -10.90 2.89 6.07
CA VAL A 18 -10.34 1.58 5.71
C VAL A 18 -8.84 1.59 5.88
N LEU A 19 -8.32 0.61 6.62
CA LEU A 19 -6.93 0.17 6.48
C LEU A 19 -6.89 -0.89 5.38
N LEU A 20 -6.20 -0.59 4.28
CA LEU A 20 -5.81 -1.60 3.31
C LEU A 20 -4.41 -2.10 3.67
N LEU A 21 -4.21 -3.42 3.67
CA LEU A 21 -2.96 -4.06 4.06
C LEU A 21 -2.68 -5.26 3.15
N ASP A 22 -1.47 -5.33 2.58
CA ASP A 22 -1.02 -6.51 1.82
C ASP A 22 -0.78 -7.71 2.75
N ALA A 23 -0.98 -8.93 2.24
CA ALA A 23 -0.92 -10.15 3.04
C ALA A 23 0.49 -10.50 3.55
N ASP A 24 1.53 -9.95 2.91
CA ASP A 24 2.94 -10.04 3.29
C ASP A 24 3.42 -8.85 4.12
N ASN A 25 2.49 -8.04 4.63
CA ASN A 25 2.78 -6.87 5.44
C ASN A 25 2.37 -7.07 6.91
N VAL A 26 3.35 -7.00 7.82
CA VAL A 26 3.16 -7.36 9.22
C VAL A 26 3.18 -6.11 10.10
N PRO A 27 2.06 -5.77 10.77
CA PRO A 27 2.01 -4.68 11.73
C PRO A 27 2.78 -5.00 13.02
N LEU A 28 3.44 -4.01 13.61
CA LEU A 28 4.15 -4.12 14.88
C LEU A 28 3.47 -3.38 16.04
N ILE A 29 2.31 -2.77 15.77
CA ILE A 29 1.56 -1.93 16.71
C ILE A 29 0.06 -2.26 16.61
N ASN A 30 -0.75 -1.78 17.56
CA ASN A 30 -2.20 -1.73 17.36
C ASN A 30 -2.51 -0.79 16.20
N VAL A 31 -2.99 -1.35 15.08
CA VAL A 31 -3.27 -0.61 13.85
C VAL A 31 -4.42 0.39 13.97
N GLU A 32 -5.28 0.27 15.00
CA GLU A 32 -6.33 1.26 15.27
C GLU A 32 -5.75 2.65 15.53
N THR A 33 -4.54 2.74 16.10
CA THR A 33 -3.91 4.04 16.38
C THR A 33 -3.54 4.80 15.10
N LEU A 34 -3.54 4.14 13.93
CA LEU A 34 -3.27 4.79 12.65
C LEU A 34 -4.38 5.74 12.21
N PHE A 35 -5.63 5.48 12.63
CA PHE A 35 -6.77 6.38 12.42
C PHE A 35 -6.69 7.62 13.31
N ASP A 36 -5.80 7.62 14.31
CA ASP A 36 -5.56 8.74 15.20
C ASP A 36 -4.35 9.59 14.79
N GLU A 37 -3.60 9.19 13.76
CA GLU A 37 -2.45 9.94 13.25
C GLU A 37 -2.92 11.34 12.83
N PRO A 38 -2.20 12.42 13.23
CA PRO A 38 -2.61 13.79 12.91
C PRO A 38 -2.82 13.99 11.41
N GLY A 39 -1.93 13.42 10.59
CA GLY A 39 -2.03 13.47 9.14
C GLY A 39 -3.29 12.81 8.58
N PHE A 40 -3.74 11.70 9.16
CA PHE A 40 -4.99 11.06 8.75
C PHE A 40 -6.19 11.92 9.16
N ARG A 41 -6.23 12.42 10.39
CA ARG A 41 -7.33 13.27 10.89
C ARG A 41 -7.48 14.56 10.08
N ASP A 42 -6.37 15.14 9.62
CA ASP A 42 -6.37 16.39 8.86
C ASP A 42 -6.77 16.20 7.38
N SER A 43 -6.44 15.04 6.79
CA SER A 43 -6.55 14.82 5.35
C SER A 43 -7.50 13.71 4.91
N GLY A 44 -7.89 12.82 5.82
CA GLY A 44 -8.63 11.60 5.52
C GLY A 44 -7.84 10.56 4.72
N SER A 45 -6.53 10.73 4.49
CA SER A 45 -5.71 9.75 3.80
C SER A 45 -4.28 9.72 4.34
N LEU A 46 -3.81 8.56 4.75
CA LEU A 46 -2.46 8.33 5.25
C LEU A 46 -1.73 7.33 4.35
N PHE A 47 -0.59 7.76 3.83
CA PHE A 47 0.29 6.98 2.96
C PHE A 47 1.69 6.88 3.54
N TRP A 48 2.43 5.89 3.06
CA TRP A 48 3.83 5.65 3.42
C TRP A 48 4.76 5.84 2.21
N PRO A 49 5.99 6.31 2.43
CA PRO A 49 6.95 6.51 1.35
C PRO A 49 7.54 5.18 0.88
N ASP A 50 7.58 4.98 -0.43
CA ASP A 50 8.38 3.95 -1.09
C ASP A 50 9.85 4.42 -1.24
N GLU A 51 10.74 3.54 -1.69
CA GLU A 51 12.20 3.77 -1.77
C GLU A 51 12.57 4.93 -2.72
N ALA A 52 11.87 5.06 -3.85
CA ALA A 52 12.21 6.01 -4.89
C ALA A 52 11.00 6.86 -5.33
N PRO A 53 11.22 8.13 -5.73
CA PRO A 53 10.18 8.95 -6.34
C PRO A 53 9.85 8.46 -7.75
N ILE A 54 8.65 8.80 -8.24
CA ILE A 54 8.35 8.72 -9.67
C ILE A 54 9.29 9.70 -10.40
N SER A 55 10.06 9.22 -11.38
CA SER A 55 11.05 10.03 -12.09
C SER A 55 10.49 11.36 -12.59
N ALA A 56 11.25 12.44 -12.44
CA ALA A 56 10.91 13.77 -12.99
C ALA A 56 10.71 13.75 -14.52
N SER A 57 11.39 12.82 -15.21
CA SER A 57 11.26 12.64 -16.67
C SER A 57 10.07 11.79 -17.09
N ASN A 58 9.30 11.23 -16.15
CA ASN A 58 8.18 10.36 -16.45
C ASN A 58 7.10 11.12 -17.25
N PRO A 59 6.67 10.65 -18.44
CA PRO A 59 5.63 11.30 -19.23
C PRO A 59 4.29 11.48 -18.50
N ILE A 60 4.02 10.72 -17.43
CA ILE A 60 2.78 10.78 -16.68
C ILE A 60 2.46 12.20 -16.17
N TRP A 61 3.49 12.98 -15.80
CA TRP A 61 3.32 14.36 -15.34
C TRP A 61 2.66 15.22 -16.41
N ARG A 62 3.13 15.11 -17.66
CA ARG A 62 2.52 15.84 -18.79
C ARG A 62 1.16 15.28 -19.17
N ILE A 63 1.00 13.95 -19.18
CA ILE A 63 -0.26 13.27 -19.52
C ILE A 63 -1.38 13.70 -18.58
N CYS A 64 -1.09 13.77 -17.28
CA CYS A 64 -2.04 14.17 -16.24
C CYS A 64 -2.08 15.68 -15.98
N ASN A 65 -1.36 16.49 -16.75
CA ASN A 65 -1.22 17.94 -16.55
C ASN A 65 -0.84 18.32 -15.10
N LEU A 66 0.11 17.57 -14.53
CA LEU A 66 0.64 17.77 -13.19
C LEU A 66 2.06 18.33 -13.25
N PRO A 67 2.41 19.29 -12.37
CA PRO A 67 3.81 19.63 -12.15
C PRO A 67 4.51 18.50 -11.41
N TYR A 68 5.75 18.21 -11.78
CA TYR A 68 6.61 17.33 -10.99
C TYR A 68 6.81 17.90 -9.58
N ARG A 69 6.83 17.01 -8.58
CA ARG A 69 7.19 17.32 -7.19
C ARG A 69 8.18 16.26 -6.72
N GLU A 70 9.27 16.70 -6.11
CA GLU A 70 10.26 15.82 -5.52
C GLU A 70 9.73 15.28 -4.19
N GLU A 71 8.98 14.19 -4.27
CA GLU A 71 8.45 13.45 -3.14
C GLU A 71 8.61 11.94 -3.37
N PRO A 72 8.79 11.13 -2.32
CA PRO A 72 8.78 9.68 -2.46
C PRO A 72 7.49 9.18 -3.11
N ALA A 73 7.58 8.10 -3.88
CA ALA A 73 6.38 7.43 -4.36
C ALA A 73 5.57 6.84 -3.19
N PHE A 74 4.32 6.49 -3.43
CA PHE A 74 3.49 5.85 -2.41
C PHE A 74 3.77 4.34 -2.37
N GLU A 75 4.00 3.83 -1.17
CA GLU A 75 3.89 2.40 -0.89
C GLU A 75 2.41 2.04 -0.73
N SER A 76 1.93 1.08 -1.52
CA SER A 76 0.52 0.64 -1.54
C SER A 76 0.25 -0.62 -0.73
N GLY A 77 1.28 -1.20 -0.12
CA GLY A 77 1.16 -2.34 0.78
C GLY A 77 0.48 -2.00 2.10
N GLN A 78 0.35 -0.72 2.42
CA GLN A 78 -0.44 -0.22 3.54
C GLN A 78 -0.95 1.20 3.25
N MET A 79 -2.25 1.44 3.47
CA MET A 79 -2.87 2.77 3.32
C MET A 79 -4.04 2.89 4.27
N VAL A 80 -4.25 4.06 4.87
CA VAL A 80 -5.46 4.36 5.67
C VAL A 80 -6.26 5.43 4.96
N ILE A 81 -7.50 5.11 4.57
CA ILE A 81 -8.31 5.97 3.69
C ILE A 81 -9.71 6.15 4.28
N ALA A 82 -10.12 7.40 4.47
CA ALA A 82 -11.51 7.81 4.66
C ALA A 82 -12.15 8.05 3.29
N LYS A 83 -13.12 7.20 2.90
CA LYS A 83 -13.77 7.28 1.59
C LYS A 83 -14.46 8.60 1.31
N PRO A 84 -15.16 9.26 2.27
CA PRO A 84 -15.81 10.53 2.01
C PRO A 84 -14.82 11.64 1.58
N ALA A 85 -13.65 11.68 2.21
CA ALA A 85 -12.59 12.65 1.87
C ALA A 85 -11.91 12.33 0.53
N SER A 86 -11.88 11.06 0.15
CA SER A 86 -11.05 10.55 -0.95
C SER A 86 -11.83 10.03 -2.15
N TRP A 87 -13.15 10.20 -2.17
CA TRP A 87 -14.04 9.56 -3.16
C TRP A 87 -13.63 9.82 -4.61
N ARG A 88 -13.32 11.08 -4.94
CA ARG A 88 -12.89 11.46 -6.30
C ARG A 88 -11.56 10.81 -6.68
N ALA A 89 -10.60 10.79 -5.76
CA ALA A 89 -9.29 10.21 -6.00
C ALA A 89 -9.39 8.67 -6.12
N LEU A 90 -10.15 8.01 -5.26
CA LEU A 90 -10.41 6.56 -5.34
C LEU A 90 -11.05 6.14 -6.67
N ASN A 91 -12.07 6.87 -7.14
CA ASN A 91 -12.69 6.60 -8.44
C ASN A 91 -11.71 6.80 -9.60
N LEU A 92 -10.85 7.83 -9.51
CA LEU A 92 -9.80 8.04 -10.50
C LEU A 92 -8.74 6.94 -10.46
N THR A 93 -8.31 6.50 -9.28
CA THR A 93 -7.41 5.34 -9.14
C THR A 93 -8.03 4.09 -9.77
N MET A 94 -9.31 3.82 -9.49
CA MET A 94 -10.02 2.70 -10.09
C MET A 94 -10.09 2.83 -11.62
N HIS A 95 -10.37 4.02 -12.14
CA HIS A 95 -10.38 4.28 -13.57
C HIS A 95 -9.00 4.02 -14.21
N MET A 96 -7.92 4.52 -13.61
CA MET A 96 -6.56 4.29 -14.12
C MET A 96 -6.20 2.80 -14.12
N ASN A 97 -6.58 2.07 -13.06
CA ASN A 97 -6.37 0.63 -12.97
C ASN A 97 -7.24 -0.18 -13.94
N ALA A 98 -8.46 0.28 -14.23
CA ALA A 98 -9.32 -0.33 -15.24
C ALA A 98 -8.77 -0.15 -16.68
N HIS A 99 -7.92 0.86 -16.89
CA HIS A 99 -7.20 1.14 -18.14
C HIS A 99 -5.70 0.87 -17.98
N SER A 100 -5.36 -0.23 -17.30
CA SER A 100 -3.98 -0.60 -17.00
C SER A 100 -3.12 -0.81 -18.27
N ASP A 101 -3.74 -1.19 -19.38
CA ASP A 101 -3.11 -1.30 -20.70
C ASP A 101 -2.48 0.01 -21.17
N TYR A 102 -3.06 1.15 -20.77
CA TYR A 102 -2.49 2.47 -21.01
C TYR A 102 -1.60 2.94 -19.86
N PHE A 103 -2.13 2.99 -18.63
CA PHE A 103 -1.44 3.66 -17.53
C PHE A 103 -0.18 2.92 -17.04
N TYR A 104 -0.16 1.59 -17.10
CA TYR A 104 1.01 0.82 -16.63
C TYR A 104 2.20 0.88 -17.60
N GLN A 105 2.03 1.49 -18.78
CA GLN A 105 3.16 1.83 -19.64
C GLN A 105 4.02 2.96 -19.03
N TYR A 106 3.46 3.74 -18.11
CA TYR A 106 4.12 4.88 -17.46
C TYR A 106 4.29 4.69 -15.95
N LEU A 107 3.47 3.85 -15.34
CA LEU A 107 3.35 3.70 -13.89
C LEU A 107 3.66 2.28 -13.45
N GLN A 108 4.25 2.14 -12.26
CA GLN A 108 4.53 0.85 -11.64
C GLN A 108 3.27 0.27 -10.98
N GLY A 109 2.33 -0.19 -11.80
CA GLY A 109 1.12 -0.86 -11.30
C GLY A 109 0.16 0.07 -10.57
N ASP A 110 -0.58 -0.50 -9.63
CA ASP A 110 -1.62 0.20 -8.87
C ASP A 110 -1.05 1.23 -7.90
N LYS A 111 0.16 1.02 -7.35
CA LYS A 111 0.76 1.91 -6.34
C LYS A 111 0.91 3.35 -6.83
N ASP A 112 1.49 3.52 -8.02
CA ASP A 112 1.72 4.84 -8.60
C ASP A 112 0.39 5.48 -9.04
N CYS A 113 -0.62 4.66 -9.37
CA CYS A 113 -1.95 5.15 -9.71
C CYS A 113 -2.62 5.85 -8.51
N PHE A 114 -2.38 5.42 -7.27
CA PHE A 114 -2.88 6.14 -6.08
C PHE A 114 -2.28 7.54 -6.00
N GLN A 115 -0.96 7.67 -6.07
CA GLN A 115 -0.29 8.97 -5.99
C GLN A 115 -0.76 9.93 -7.08
N ILE A 116 -0.76 9.47 -8.34
CA ILE A 116 -1.19 10.31 -9.47
C ILE A 116 -2.67 10.69 -9.35
N ALA A 117 -3.55 9.76 -8.99
CA ALA A 117 -4.96 10.06 -8.84
C ALA A 117 -5.24 11.07 -7.72
N TRP A 118 -4.57 10.97 -6.57
CA TRP A 118 -4.68 11.95 -5.49
C TRP A 118 -4.24 13.34 -5.93
N ARG A 119 -3.13 13.42 -6.69
CA ARG A 119 -2.64 14.67 -7.25
C ARG A 119 -3.61 15.29 -8.25
N VAL A 120 -4.11 14.52 -9.22
CA VAL A 120 -5.07 15.00 -10.23
C VAL A 120 -6.38 15.44 -9.59
N ALA A 121 -6.87 14.70 -8.58
CA ALA A 121 -8.10 15.04 -7.88
C ALA A 121 -7.95 16.22 -6.92
N CYS A 122 -6.72 16.73 -6.71
CA CYS A 122 -6.39 17.67 -5.65
C CYS A 122 -6.87 17.18 -4.27
N ALA A 123 -6.86 15.86 -4.05
CA ALA A 123 -7.32 15.28 -2.80
C ALA A 123 -6.26 15.48 -1.71
N PRO A 124 -6.67 15.88 -0.49
CA PRO A 124 -5.75 15.99 0.63
C PRO A 124 -5.20 14.60 0.98
N TYR A 125 -3.93 14.57 1.40
CA TYR A 125 -3.31 13.39 1.96
C TYR A 125 -2.14 13.75 2.87
N SER A 126 -1.78 12.83 3.75
CA SER A 126 -0.56 12.85 4.52
C SER A 126 0.35 11.71 4.08
N LEU A 127 1.61 12.05 3.79
CA LEU A 127 2.68 11.09 3.57
C LEU A 127 3.55 11.07 4.82
N ILE A 128 3.79 9.89 5.40
CA ILE A 128 4.66 9.76 6.56
C ILE A 128 6.04 10.37 6.26
N PRO A 129 6.58 11.28 7.11
CA PRO A 129 7.79 12.03 6.80
C PRO A 129 9.08 11.24 7.07
N TYR A 130 8.97 10.00 7.52
CA TYR A 130 10.11 9.12 7.79
C TYR A 130 10.31 8.16 6.64
N PRO A 131 11.54 8.07 6.08
CA PRO A 131 11.81 7.19 4.97
C PRO A 131 11.65 5.72 5.38
N MET A 132 11.38 4.88 4.38
CA MET A 132 11.46 3.44 4.51
C MET A 132 12.89 3.01 4.88
N LYS A 133 13.04 1.93 5.64
CA LYS A 133 14.34 1.30 5.93
C LYS A 133 14.39 -0.13 5.43
N ARG A 134 15.48 -0.54 4.82
CA ARG A 134 15.57 -1.86 4.18
C ARG A 134 16.13 -2.91 5.16
N LEU A 135 15.49 -4.06 5.18
CA LEU A 135 16.05 -5.33 5.64
C LEU A 135 16.33 -6.21 4.42
N ALA A 136 17.10 -7.28 4.59
CA ALA A 136 17.31 -8.25 3.52
C ALA A 136 15.98 -8.98 3.19
N GLY A 137 15.25 -8.52 2.18
CA GLY A 137 13.97 -9.12 1.76
C GLY A 137 12.70 -8.40 2.24
N ALA A 138 12.83 -7.33 3.03
CA ALA A 138 11.68 -6.60 3.56
C ALA A 138 11.96 -5.10 3.70
N MET A 139 10.90 -4.30 3.68
CA MET A 139 10.94 -2.89 4.03
C MET A 139 10.29 -2.63 5.40
N CYS A 140 10.86 -1.67 6.10
CA CYS A 140 10.44 -1.20 7.42
C CYS A 140 9.86 0.19 7.30
N GLN A 141 8.63 0.38 7.79
CA GLN A 141 7.87 1.62 7.67
C GLN A 141 7.53 2.18 9.05
N HIS A 142 7.43 3.50 9.17
CA HIS A 142 7.30 4.20 10.45
C HIS A 142 5.98 4.97 10.55
N ASN A 143 5.62 5.46 11.73
CA ASN A 143 4.54 6.45 11.89
C ASN A 143 5.08 7.88 11.91
N SER A 144 4.21 8.88 12.15
CA SER A 144 4.58 10.30 12.20
C SER A 144 5.51 10.68 13.36
N TYR A 145 5.80 9.74 14.26
CA TYR A 145 6.74 9.90 15.37
C TYR A 145 8.06 9.12 15.15
N GLY A 146 8.24 8.51 13.99
CA GLY A 146 9.44 7.74 13.65
C GLY A 146 9.53 6.38 14.33
N ARG A 147 8.43 5.90 14.94
CA ARG A 147 8.36 4.54 15.49
C ARG A 147 8.08 3.56 14.36
N LEU A 148 8.75 2.41 14.38
CA LEU A 148 8.52 1.32 13.42
C LEU A 148 7.10 0.77 13.61
N VAL A 149 6.34 0.66 12.52
CA VAL A 149 4.93 0.21 12.52
C VAL A 149 4.63 -0.97 11.61
N PHE A 150 5.37 -1.12 10.51
CA PHE A 150 5.19 -2.24 9.58
C PHE A 150 6.52 -2.82 9.15
N GLN A 151 6.52 -4.13 8.91
CA GLN A 151 7.54 -4.85 8.16
C GLN A 151 6.88 -5.60 7.01
N HIS A 152 7.14 -5.13 5.79
CA HIS A 152 6.53 -5.64 4.57
C HIS A 152 7.55 -6.48 3.81
N ARG A 153 7.28 -7.78 3.62
CA ARG A 153 8.12 -8.71 2.86
C ARG A 153 7.94 -8.56 1.36
N ASN A 154 8.19 -7.35 0.87
CA ASN A 154 8.02 -6.95 -0.52
C ASN A 154 8.98 -7.70 -1.48
N ASP A 155 10.19 -8.03 -1.02
CA ASP A 155 11.24 -8.69 -1.82
C ASP A 155 11.38 -10.20 -1.50
N ALA A 156 10.94 -10.66 -0.33
CA ALA A 156 11.00 -12.05 0.11
C ALA A 156 9.61 -12.54 0.59
N LYS A 157 8.63 -12.51 -0.32
CA LYS A 157 7.23 -12.87 -0.08
C LYS A 157 7.09 -14.24 0.58
N TRP A 158 6.03 -14.42 1.37
CA TRP A 158 5.73 -15.70 1.99
C TRP A 158 5.49 -16.79 0.94
N ASP A 159 6.21 -17.89 1.05
CA ASP A 159 6.08 -19.07 0.19
C ASP A 159 6.26 -20.37 1.01
N ARG A 160 6.61 -21.49 0.37
CA ARG A 160 6.88 -22.76 1.06
C ARG A 160 8.31 -22.87 1.61
N ASP A 161 9.24 -22.04 1.14
CA ASP A 161 10.66 -22.04 1.50
C ASP A 161 11.07 -20.65 2.01
N ASN A 162 10.50 -20.29 3.16
CA ASN A 162 10.62 -18.96 3.73
C ASN A 162 12.02 -18.71 4.30
N GLN A 163 12.79 -17.86 3.61
CA GLN A 163 14.08 -17.38 4.12
C GLN A 163 13.89 -16.51 5.36
N ARG A 164 14.74 -16.74 6.36
CA ARG A 164 14.80 -15.93 7.59
C ARG A 164 15.37 -14.54 7.29
N ILE A 165 14.71 -13.50 7.78
CA ILE A 165 15.11 -12.09 7.61
C ILE A 165 15.58 -11.55 8.96
N PRO A 166 16.91 -11.35 9.16
CA PRO A 166 17.43 -10.75 10.38
C PRO A 166 16.78 -9.38 10.67
N GLY A 167 16.23 -9.23 11.88
CA GLY A 167 15.55 -8.01 12.30
C GLY A 167 14.05 -7.96 11.98
N PHE A 168 13.48 -9.00 11.37
CA PHE A 168 12.04 -9.15 11.22
C PHE A 168 11.42 -9.63 12.54
N VAL A 169 10.57 -8.80 13.15
CA VAL A 169 10.18 -8.89 14.57
C VAL A 169 9.27 -10.08 14.85
N HIS A 170 8.23 -10.28 14.05
CA HIS A 170 7.24 -11.34 14.24
C HIS A 170 7.50 -12.55 13.33
N GLU A 171 8.74 -12.80 12.91
CA GLU A 171 9.04 -13.83 11.92
C GLU A 171 8.67 -15.24 12.42
N ASP A 172 9.04 -15.58 13.66
CA ASP A 172 8.71 -16.89 14.24
C ASP A 172 7.19 -17.14 14.31
N GLU A 173 6.42 -16.10 14.65
CA GLU A 173 4.96 -16.17 14.71
C GLU A 173 4.35 -16.35 13.32
N CYS A 174 4.84 -15.61 12.33
CA CYS A 174 4.38 -15.75 10.94
C CYS A 174 4.67 -17.15 10.39
N LEU A 175 5.87 -17.70 10.63
CA LEU A 175 6.22 -19.06 10.21
C LEU A 175 5.33 -20.11 10.88
N ALA A 176 5.04 -19.96 12.17
CA ALA A 176 4.13 -20.86 12.88
C ALA A 176 2.70 -20.83 12.31
N LEU A 177 2.20 -19.65 11.91
CA LEU A 177 0.90 -19.49 11.26
C LEU A 177 0.88 -20.12 9.86
N LEU A 178 1.97 -20.00 9.09
CA LEU A 178 2.11 -20.66 7.78
C LEU A 178 2.14 -22.20 7.93
N ASP A 179 2.83 -22.72 8.93
CA ASP A 179 2.82 -24.16 9.25
C ASP A 179 1.42 -24.64 9.70
N GLU A 180 0.65 -23.82 10.41
CA GLU A 180 -0.74 -24.13 10.71
C GLU A 180 -1.60 -24.13 9.44
N LEU A 181 -1.42 -23.14 8.57
CA LEU A 181 -2.14 -23.04 7.30
C LEU A 181 -1.88 -24.28 6.42
N ASP A 182 -0.62 -24.71 6.25
CA ASP A 182 -0.29 -25.90 5.43
C ASP A 182 -0.91 -27.18 6.00
N ARG A 183 -1.05 -27.29 7.34
CA ARG A 183 -1.72 -28.43 7.99
C ARG A 183 -3.24 -28.42 7.82
N ARG A 184 -3.86 -27.24 7.71
CA ARG A 184 -5.33 -27.07 7.67
C ARG A 184 -5.89 -26.93 6.26
N TRP A 185 -5.10 -26.40 5.32
CA TRP A 185 -5.54 -26.10 3.97
C TRP A 185 -5.69 -27.36 3.14
N ASP A 186 -6.86 -27.56 2.53
CA ASP A 186 -7.18 -28.74 1.72
C ASP A 186 -6.66 -28.64 0.27
N GLY A 187 -5.92 -27.59 -0.05
CA GLY A 187 -5.40 -27.32 -1.38
C GLY A 187 -6.41 -26.71 -2.34
N ARG A 188 -7.65 -26.43 -1.92
CA ARG A 188 -8.72 -25.97 -2.81
C ARG A 188 -9.01 -24.50 -2.60
N ILE A 189 -8.77 -23.71 -3.64
CA ILE A 189 -9.32 -22.35 -3.73
C ILE A 189 -10.80 -22.51 -4.06
N ALA A 190 -11.69 -21.96 -3.24
CA ALA A 190 -13.13 -22.01 -3.49
C ALA A 190 -13.43 -21.43 -4.89
N THR A 191 -13.75 -22.31 -5.84
CA THR A 191 -14.29 -21.93 -7.14
C THR A 191 -15.79 -21.85 -6.97
N HIS A 192 -16.36 -20.66 -7.12
CA HIS A 192 -17.81 -20.51 -7.25
C HIS A 192 -18.24 -21.19 -8.55
N GLU A 193 -18.96 -22.32 -8.44
CA GLU A 193 -19.86 -22.82 -9.48
C GLU A 193 -21.18 -22.04 -9.45
#